data_AF-J9BP62-F1
#
_entry.id   AF-J9BP62-F1
#
_cell.length_a   1.000
_cell.length_b   1.000
_cell.length_c   1.000
_cell.angle_alpha   90.00
_cell.angle_beta   90.00
_cell.angle_gamma   90.00
#
_symmetry.space_group_name_H-M   'P 1'
#
loop_
_entity.id
_entity.type
_entity.pdbx_description
1 polymer ?
#
loop_
_entity_poly.entity_id
_entity_poly.type
_entity_poly.pdbx_seq_one_letter_code
_entity_poly.pdbx_strand_id
1 'polypeptide(L)'
;MKKYVLGSVPQKQIRTENRKYAKGINMKIRTMLLLLVLILMAVFLIVNWTALSTVMTVNLVYTEIQAPLGAIVVGGFAALTVVLLIYMVWQQASVTMELRAAYKEARNARDVADHAEKSRFQESNRLMSERLEKLEALLTARSDEVLSCVQKQTTSLDERMDRIEKTLQSYSEDGQKRQDAAIEQINKDLSAMEKNLLTGLPAVKKEDADKEKDTQQEVDNTRKEKKMFGDLF
;
A
#
# COMPACT_ATOMS: atom_id res chain seq x y z
N MET A 1 -4.37 -17.93 18.18
CA MET A 1 -3.26 -16.94 18.04
C MET A 1 -1.95 -17.70 17.91
N LYS A 2 -1.11 -17.42 16.89
CA LYS A 2 0.25 -17.99 16.78
C LYS A 2 1.25 -17.07 17.51
N LYS A 3 2.10 -17.62 18.38
CA LYS A 3 3.18 -16.86 19.03
C LYS A 3 4.30 -16.60 18.02
N TYR A 4 4.60 -15.33 17.78
CA TYR A 4 5.81 -14.93 17.06
C TYR A 4 6.99 -14.99 18.04
N VAL A 5 7.89 -15.96 17.85
CA VAL A 5 9.13 -16.07 18.63
C VAL A 5 10.22 -15.28 17.90
N LEU A 6 10.73 -14.23 18.54
CA LEU A 6 11.80 -13.39 17.99
C LEU A 6 13.13 -14.16 17.89
N GLY A 7 13.91 -13.84 16.86
CA GLY A 7 15.37 -13.80 16.97
C GLY A 7 16.15 -15.12 17.08
N SER A 8 15.54 -16.29 16.92
CA SER A 8 16.29 -17.56 16.96
C SER A 8 17.10 -17.79 15.67
N VAL A 9 18.30 -17.18 15.60
CA VAL A 9 19.28 -17.45 14.53
C VAL A 9 19.57 -18.96 14.50
N PRO A 10 19.41 -19.64 13.34
CA PRO A 10 19.50 -21.10 13.30
C PRO A 10 20.95 -21.56 13.54
N GLN A 11 21.21 -22.09 14.73
CA GLN A 11 22.48 -22.69 15.20
C GLN A 11 23.20 -23.57 14.14
N LYS A 12 22.44 -24.24 13.27
CA LYS A 12 22.99 -25.02 12.14
C LYS A 12 23.88 -24.18 11.21
N GLN A 13 23.53 -22.92 10.90
CA GLN A 13 24.33 -22.07 10.00
C GLN A 13 25.66 -21.66 10.64
N ILE A 14 25.66 -21.21 11.90
CA ILE A 14 26.88 -20.85 12.66
C ILE A 14 27.87 -22.04 12.70
N ARG A 15 27.36 -23.27 12.90
CA ARG A 15 28.19 -24.48 12.86
C ARG A 15 28.77 -24.78 11.46
N THR A 16 28.10 -24.40 10.37
CA THR A 16 28.63 -24.56 9.01
C THR A 16 29.65 -23.48 8.63
N GLU A 17 29.46 -22.24 9.07
CA GLU A 17 30.40 -21.13 8.88
C GLU A 17 31.75 -21.44 9.55
N ASN A 18 31.73 -21.74 10.86
CA ASN A 18 32.95 -22.10 11.59
C ASN A 18 33.68 -23.30 10.97
N ARG A 19 32.95 -24.28 10.40
CA ARG A 19 33.57 -25.37 9.61
C ARG A 19 34.18 -24.91 8.28
N LYS A 20 33.59 -23.95 7.56
CA LYS A 20 34.16 -23.37 6.34
C LYS A 20 35.43 -22.58 6.65
N TYR A 21 35.39 -21.69 7.65
CA TYR A 21 36.56 -20.92 8.09
C TYR A 21 37.68 -21.84 8.57
N ALA A 22 37.38 -22.81 9.44
CA ALA A 22 38.36 -23.80 9.89
C ALA A 22 38.95 -24.62 8.72
N LYS A 23 38.15 -25.01 7.71
CA LYS A 23 38.64 -25.75 6.53
C LYS A 23 39.56 -24.89 5.64
N GLY A 24 39.20 -23.63 5.41
CA GLY A 24 40.03 -22.69 4.64
C GLY A 24 41.34 -22.33 5.34
N ILE A 25 41.28 -22.12 6.66
CA ILE A 25 42.46 -21.91 7.51
C ILE A 25 43.34 -23.18 7.52
N ASN A 26 42.75 -24.37 7.65
CA ASN A 26 43.50 -25.64 7.59
C ASN A 26 44.25 -25.81 6.26
N MET A 27 43.65 -25.45 5.11
CA MET A 27 44.35 -25.51 3.83
C MET A 27 45.55 -24.56 3.79
N LYS A 28 45.38 -23.30 4.21
CA LYS A 28 46.48 -22.30 4.23
C LYS A 28 47.57 -22.64 5.25
N ILE A 29 47.22 -23.18 6.41
CA ILE A 29 48.19 -23.66 7.41
C ILE A 29 48.96 -24.86 6.87
N ARG A 30 48.29 -25.82 6.20
CA ARG A 30 48.98 -26.98 5.60
C ARG A 30 49.99 -26.56 4.54
N THR A 31 49.66 -25.62 3.65
CA THR A 31 50.62 -25.14 2.64
C THR A 31 51.74 -24.29 3.23
N MET A 32 51.46 -23.42 4.21
CA MET A 32 52.50 -22.67 4.94
C MET A 32 53.44 -23.59 5.74
N LEU A 33 52.90 -24.58 6.46
CA LEU A 33 53.68 -25.54 7.22
C LEU A 33 54.53 -26.42 6.29
N LEU A 34 53.98 -26.87 5.17
CA LEU A 34 54.74 -27.64 4.18
C LEU A 34 55.89 -26.79 3.59
N LEU A 35 55.62 -25.53 3.23
CA LEU A 35 56.65 -24.61 2.72
C LEU A 35 57.75 -24.35 3.77
N LEU A 36 57.38 -24.23 5.05
CA LEU A 36 58.34 -24.13 6.16
C LEU A 36 59.17 -25.41 6.33
N VAL A 37 58.56 -26.58 6.25
CA VAL A 37 59.27 -27.88 6.28
C VAL A 37 60.19 -28.04 5.07
N LEU A 38 59.78 -27.57 3.89
CA LEU A 38 60.62 -27.57 2.67
C LEU A 38 61.86 -26.70 2.83
N ILE A 39 61.71 -25.49 3.41
CA ILE A 39 62.83 -24.60 3.72
C ILE A 39 63.76 -25.23 4.77
N LEU A 40 63.20 -25.80 5.84
CA LEU A 40 64.00 -26.48 6.88
C LEU A 40 64.78 -27.67 6.31
N MET A 41 64.18 -28.47 5.41
CA MET A 41 64.86 -29.55 4.71
C MET A 41 65.97 -29.04 3.78
N ALA A 42 65.74 -27.95 3.04
CA ALA A 42 66.77 -27.35 2.20
C ALA A 42 67.95 -26.80 3.01
N VAL A 43 67.70 -26.13 4.15
CA VAL A 43 68.74 -25.66 5.07
C VAL A 43 69.49 -26.83 5.69
N PHE A 44 68.79 -27.88 6.15
CA PHE A 44 69.41 -29.09 6.67
C PHE A 44 70.33 -29.76 5.64
N LEU A 45 69.89 -29.83 4.38
CA LEU A 45 70.67 -30.41 3.28
C LEU A 45 71.98 -29.65 3.02
N ILE A 46 71.93 -28.32 3.03
CA ILE A 46 73.10 -27.45 2.82
C ILE A 46 74.07 -27.56 4.00
N VAL A 47 73.57 -27.53 5.24
CA VAL A 47 74.40 -27.61 6.46
C VAL A 47 75.08 -28.98 6.59
N ASN A 48 74.37 -30.07 6.25
CA ASN A 48 74.91 -31.44 6.34
C ASN A 48 75.54 -31.93 5.02
N TRP A 49 75.77 -31.04 4.05
CA TRP A 49 76.26 -31.41 2.72
C TRP A 49 77.56 -32.21 2.77
N THR A 50 78.51 -31.80 3.61
CA THR A 50 79.81 -32.47 3.79
C THR A 50 79.69 -33.90 4.33
N ALA A 51 78.71 -34.17 5.19
CA ALA A 51 78.43 -35.50 5.70
C ALA A 51 77.73 -36.38 4.64
N LEU A 52 76.81 -35.79 3.85
CA LEU A 52 76.11 -36.47 2.76
C LEU A 52 77.00 -36.75 1.54
N SER A 53 78.05 -35.95 1.34
CA SER A 53 79.06 -36.10 0.28
C SER A 53 80.24 -37.01 0.66
N THR A 54 80.21 -37.68 1.82
CA THR A 54 81.25 -38.65 2.19
C THR A 54 81.23 -39.84 1.22
N VAL A 55 82.37 -40.08 0.56
CA VAL A 55 82.50 -41.19 -0.40
C VAL A 55 82.56 -42.50 0.37
N MET A 56 81.60 -43.39 0.12
CA MET A 56 81.52 -44.72 0.71
C MET A 56 81.55 -45.78 -0.40
N THR A 57 82.07 -46.96 -0.10
CA THR A 57 81.98 -48.13 -1.00
C THR A 57 80.56 -48.68 -0.95
N VAL A 58 79.75 -48.36 -1.96
CA VAL A 58 78.37 -48.84 -2.07
C VAL A 58 78.32 -49.97 -3.10
N ASN A 59 77.78 -51.11 -2.71
CA ASN A 59 77.49 -52.20 -3.63
C ASN A 59 76.06 -52.04 -4.17
N LEU A 60 75.92 -51.53 -5.40
CA LEU A 60 74.64 -51.32 -6.08
C LEU A 60 74.13 -52.61 -6.73
N VAL A 61 73.99 -53.67 -5.91
CA VAL A 61 73.45 -55.02 -6.25
C VAL A 61 74.30 -55.84 -7.24
N TYR A 62 74.91 -55.21 -8.25
CA TYR A 62 75.76 -55.85 -9.26
C TYR A 62 77.08 -55.12 -9.54
N THR A 63 77.29 -53.92 -8.99
CA THR A 63 78.55 -53.17 -9.14
C THR A 63 78.92 -52.44 -7.85
N GLU A 64 80.21 -52.45 -7.51
CA GLU A 64 80.74 -51.62 -6.43
C GLU A 64 81.19 -50.28 -6.99
N ILE A 65 80.54 -49.21 -6.52
CA ILE A 65 80.83 -47.85 -6.96
C ILE A 65 81.13 -47.02 -5.70
N GLN A 66 82.27 -46.34 -5.71
CA GLN A 66 82.61 -45.35 -4.69
C GLN A 66 81.75 -44.11 -4.93
N ALA A 67 80.64 -44.00 -4.20
CA ALA A 67 79.65 -42.96 -4.38
C ALA A 67 79.10 -42.51 -3.01
N PRO A 68 78.82 -41.21 -2.80
CA PRO A 68 78.18 -40.76 -1.58
C PRO A 68 76.73 -41.23 -1.47
N LEU A 69 76.52 -42.31 -0.71
CA LEU A 69 75.19 -42.92 -0.48
C LEU A 69 74.16 -41.88 -0.02
N GLY A 70 74.57 -41.00 0.90
CA GLY A 70 73.72 -39.95 1.46
C GLY A 70 73.19 -39.00 0.38
N ALA A 71 74.07 -38.50 -0.48
CA ALA A 71 73.67 -37.63 -1.59
C ALA A 71 72.69 -38.31 -2.57
N ILE A 72 72.90 -39.59 -2.89
CA ILE A 72 72.01 -40.35 -3.79
C ILE A 72 70.63 -40.57 -3.14
N VAL A 73 70.60 -41.07 -1.90
CA VAL A 73 69.34 -41.38 -1.20
C VAL A 73 68.52 -40.11 -0.96
N VAL A 74 69.14 -39.03 -0.51
CA VAL A 74 68.43 -37.77 -0.23
C VAL A 74 68.05 -37.05 -1.53
N GLY A 75 68.87 -37.13 -2.59
CA GLY A 75 68.50 -36.64 -3.93
C GLY A 75 67.25 -37.35 -4.48
N GLY A 76 67.18 -38.67 -4.35
CA GLY A 76 66.00 -39.46 -4.72
C GLY A 76 64.75 -39.08 -3.89
N PHE A 77 64.89 -38.92 -2.58
CA PHE A 77 63.79 -38.50 -1.71
C PHE A 77 63.29 -37.08 -2.00
N ALA A 78 64.21 -36.16 -2.32
CA ALA A 78 63.88 -34.79 -2.73
C ALA A 78 63.13 -34.78 -4.06
N ALA A 79 63.59 -35.53 -5.06
CA ALA A 79 62.90 -35.68 -6.35
C ALA A 79 61.49 -36.25 -6.19
N LEU A 80 61.34 -37.32 -5.41
CA LEU A 80 60.02 -37.91 -5.09
C LEU A 80 59.09 -36.88 -4.42
N THR A 81 59.62 -36.10 -3.47
CA THR A 81 58.88 -35.05 -2.78
C THR A 81 58.40 -33.98 -3.76
N VAL A 82 59.26 -33.48 -4.65
CA VAL A 82 58.90 -32.46 -5.65
C VAL A 82 57.79 -32.97 -6.59
N VAL A 83 57.87 -34.22 -7.08
CA VAL A 83 56.81 -34.82 -7.91
C VAL A 83 55.48 -34.89 -7.16
N LEU A 84 55.51 -35.27 -5.87
CA LEU A 84 54.32 -35.37 -5.03
C LEU A 84 53.70 -33.98 -4.75
N LEU A 85 54.51 -32.92 -4.67
CA LEU A 85 54.02 -31.54 -4.57
C LEU A 85 53.40 -31.03 -5.88
N ILE A 86 53.99 -31.34 -7.04
CA ILE A 86 53.41 -31.02 -8.35
C ILE A 86 52.03 -31.68 -8.50
N TYR A 87 51.91 -32.95 -8.11
CA TYR A 87 50.65 -33.69 -8.10
C TYR A 87 49.61 -33.06 -7.15
N MET A 88 50.03 -32.63 -5.95
CA MET A 88 49.19 -31.90 -4.99
C MET A 88 48.65 -30.57 -5.55
N VAL A 89 49.49 -29.79 -6.22
CA VAL A 89 49.09 -28.52 -6.86
C VAL A 89 48.12 -28.77 -8.02
N TRP A 90 48.34 -29.83 -8.81
CA TRP A 90 47.46 -30.19 -9.92
C TRP A 90 46.06 -30.61 -9.42
N GLN A 91 45.97 -31.38 -8.33
CA GLN A 91 44.69 -31.68 -7.68
C GLN A 91 43.99 -30.41 -7.14
N GLN A 92 44.73 -29.48 -6.53
CA GLN A 92 44.15 -28.23 -6.03
C GLN A 92 43.52 -27.38 -7.14
N ALA A 93 44.11 -27.36 -8.35
CA ALA A 93 43.54 -26.66 -9.50
C ALA A 93 42.15 -27.21 -9.89
N SER A 94 42.01 -28.54 -9.98
CA SER A 94 40.75 -29.22 -10.32
C SER A 94 39.59 -28.81 -9.39
N VAL A 95 39.81 -28.84 -8.07
CA VAL A 95 38.82 -28.45 -7.06
C VAL A 95 38.38 -26.98 -7.19
N THR A 96 39.23 -26.09 -7.73
CA THR A 96 38.85 -24.68 -7.95
C THR A 96 37.98 -24.48 -9.18
N MET A 97 38.05 -25.35 -10.19
CA MET A 97 37.21 -25.28 -11.39
C MET A 97 35.78 -25.78 -11.10
N GLU A 98 35.65 -26.88 -10.35
CA GLU A 98 34.35 -27.38 -9.89
C GLU A 98 33.57 -26.32 -9.09
N LEU A 99 34.26 -25.57 -8.22
CA LEU A 99 33.66 -24.44 -7.49
C LEU A 99 33.10 -23.38 -8.45
N ARG A 100 33.83 -23.00 -9.51
CA ARG A 100 33.36 -22.00 -10.49
C ARG A 100 32.15 -22.51 -11.29
N ALA A 101 32.10 -23.81 -11.61
CA ALA A 101 30.93 -24.42 -12.25
C ALA A 101 29.70 -24.36 -11.33
N ALA A 102 29.83 -24.80 -10.08
CA ALA A 102 28.75 -24.77 -9.09
C ALA A 102 28.24 -23.34 -8.81
N TYR A 103 29.13 -22.34 -8.77
CA TYR A 103 28.72 -20.94 -8.65
C TYR A 103 27.98 -20.41 -9.89
N LYS A 104 28.33 -20.85 -11.10
CA LYS A 104 27.62 -20.47 -12.34
C LYS A 104 26.20 -21.07 -12.37
N GLU A 105 26.06 -22.32 -11.95
CA GLU A 105 24.78 -23.03 -11.92
C GLU A 105 23.85 -22.48 -10.83
N ALA A 106 24.38 -22.21 -9.62
CA ALA A 106 23.65 -21.53 -8.54
C ALA A 106 23.28 -20.07 -8.87
N ARG A 107 24.00 -19.41 -9.78
CA ARG A 107 23.64 -18.09 -10.31
C ARG A 107 22.47 -18.21 -11.29
N ASN A 108 22.58 -19.09 -12.28
CA ASN A 108 21.54 -19.32 -13.29
C ASN A 108 20.19 -19.74 -12.66
N ALA A 109 20.21 -20.64 -11.67
CA ALA A 109 19.01 -21.05 -10.93
C ALA A 109 18.33 -19.90 -10.17
N ARG A 110 19.11 -18.87 -9.77
CA ARG A 110 18.61 -17.69 -9.06
C ARG A 110 18.07 -16.64 -10.03
N ASP A 111 18.77 -16.39 -11.13
CA ASP A 111 18.30 -15.46 -12.16
C ASP A 111 16.95 -15.94 -12.75
N VAL A 112 16.77 -17.27 -12.98
CA VAL A 112 15.49 -17.87 -13.39
C VAL A 112 14.38 -17.70 -12.33
N ALA A 113 14.70 -17.81 -11.04
CA ALA A 113 13.74 -17.57 -9.96
C ALA A 113 13.29 -16.10 -9.92
N ASP A 114 14.23 -15.15 -9.99
CA ASP A 114 13.94 -13.71 -10.04
C ASP A 114 13.06 -13.34 -11.25
N HIS A 115 13.20 -14.03 -12.40
CA HIS A 115 12.32 -13.86 -13.56
C HIS A 115 10.91 -14.42 -13.32
N ALA A 116 10.79 -15.60 -12.70
CA ALA A 116 9.49 -16.18 -12.35
C ALA A 116 8.73 -15.34 -11.31
N GLU A 117 9.42 -14.79 -10.30
CA GLU A 117 8.80 -13.88 -9.33
C GLU A 117 8.31 -12.59 -9.99
N LYS A 118 9.11 -11.95 -10.85
CA LYS A 118 8.69 -10.75 -11.61
C LYS A 118 7.42 -11.00 -12.42
N SER A 119 7.32 -12.14 -13.11
CA SER A 119 6.12 -12.51 -13.86
C SER A 119 4.89 -12.65 -12.95
N ARG A 120 5.02 -13.32 -11.80
CA ARG A 120 3.93 -13.47 -10.81
C ARG A 120 3.51 -12.14 -10.17
N PHE A 121 4.45 -11.24 -9.90
CA PHE A 121 4.13 -9.88 -9.43
C PHE A 121 3.41 -9.05 -10.52
N GLN A 122 3.81 -9.17 -11.79
CA GLN A 122 3.11 -8.52 -12.90
C GLN A 122 1.69 -9.07 -13.09
N GLU A 123 1.50 -10.38 -13.01
CA GLU A 123 0.19 -11.03 -13.09
C GLU A 123 -0.73 -10.62 -11.92
N SER A 124 -0.21 -10.62 -10.69
CA SER A 124 -0.95 -10.16 -9.51
C SER A 124 -1.33 -8.67 -9.59
N ASN A 125 -0.43 -7.82 -10.09
CA ASN A 125 -0.72 -6.39 -10.29
C ASN A 125 -1.76 -6.18 -11.40
N ARG A 126 -1.67 -6.91 -12.52
CA ARG A 126 -2.68 -6.88 -13.58
C ARG A 126 -4.06 -7.27 -13.05
N LEU A 127 -4.15 -8.37 -12.29
CA LEU A 127 -5.40 -8.80 -11.68
C LEU A 127 -5.95 -7.73 -10.72
N MET A 128 -5.09 -7.09 -9.93
CA MET A 128 -5.49 -6.02 -9.00
C MET A 128 -6.02 -4.78 -9.75
N SER A 129 -5.34 -4.34 -10.81
CA SER A 129 -5.80 -3.25 -11.69
C SER A 129 -7.16 -3.56 -12.33
N GLU A 130 -7.33 -4.77 -12.89
CA GLU A 130 -8.60 -5.21 -13.49
C GLU A 130 -9.75 -5.25 -12.46
N ARG A 131 -9.45 -5.55 -11.19
CA ARG A 131 -10.45 -5.52 -10.10
C ARG A 131 -10.77 -4.09 -9.66
N LEU A 132 -9.79 -3.18 -9.65
CA LEU A 132 -10.01 -1.76 -9.36
C LEU A 132 -10.84 -1.10 -10.47
N GLU A 133 -10.51 -1.31 -11.74
CA GLU A 133 -11.25 -0.82 -12.91
C GLU A 133 -12.72 -1.29 -12.88
N LYS A 134 -12.95 -2.58 -12.53
CA LYS A 134 -14.31 -3.12 -12.37
C LYS A 134 -15.06 -2.53 -11.17
N LEU A 135 -14.38 -2.21 -10.07
CA LEU A 135 -14.99 -1.51 -8.94
C LEU A 135 -15.32 -0.05 -9.28
N GLU A 136 -14.44 0.64 -9.99
CA GLU A 136 -14.63 2.02 -10.46
C GLU A 136 -15.82 2.10 -11.42
N ALA A 137 -15.89 1.22 -12.43
CA ALA A 137 -17.02 1.15 -13.35
C ALA A 137 -18.36 0.88 -12.64
N LEU A 138 -18.39 -0.01 -11.63
CA LEU A 138 -19.58 -0.28 -10.83
C LEU A 138 -19.96 0.90 -9.91
N LEU A 139 -18.98 1.62 -9.37
CA LEU A 139 -19.22 2.81 -8.54
C LEU A 139 -19.76 3.98 -9.38
N THR A 140 -19.20 4.22 -10.56
CA THR A 140 -19.68 5.25 -11.49
C THR A 140 -21.10 4.93 -11.98
N ALA A 141 -21.36 3.71 -12.45
CA ALA A 141 -22.71 3.32 -12.89
C ALA A 141 -23.76 3.47 -11.77
N ARG A 142 -23.40 3.14 -10.53
CA ARG A 142 -24.26 3.34 -9.35
C ARG A 142 -24.44 4.81 -9.00
N SER A 143 -23.39 5.62 -9.18
CA SER A 143 -23.44 7.08 -8.98
C SER A 143 -24.38 7.74 -9.98
N ASP A 144 -24.31 7.35 -11.26
CA ASP A 144 -25.18 7.85 -12.33
C ASP A 144 -26.64 7.41 -12.11
N GLU A 145 -26.87 6.16 -11.67
CA GLU A 145 -28.21 5.67 -11.31
C GLU A 145 -28.82 6.53 -10.18
N VAL A 146 -28.07 6.72 -9.08
CA VAL A 146 -28.48 7.53 -7.93
C VAL A 146 -28.70 8.99 -8.33
N LEU A 147 -27.81 9.58 -9.13
CA LEU A 147 -27.93 10.95 -9.61
C LEU A 147 -29.17 11.12 -10.51
N SER A 148 -29.47 10.14 -11.37
CA SER A 148 -30.71 10.14 -12.16
C SER A 148 -31.96 9.99 -11.28
N CYS A 149 -31.87 9.27 -10.17
CA CYS A 149 -32.97 9.09 -9.22
C CYS A 149 -33.23 10.38 -8.44
N VAL A 150 -32.18 11.05 -7.97
CA VAL A 150 -32.25 12.37 -7.32
C VAL A 150 -32.82 13.42 -8.29
N GLN A 151 -32.37 13.45 -9.55
CA GLN A 151 -32.91 14.36 -10.57
C GLN A 151 -34.41 14.14 -10.82
N LYS A 152 -34.86 12.89 -10.95
CA LYS A 152 -36.30 12.57 -11.08
C LYS A 152 -37.08 13.00 -9.83
N GLN A 153 -36.48 12.87 -8.64
CA GLN A 153 -37.08 13.31 -7.40
C GLN A 153 -37.19 14.83 -7.32
N THR A 154 -36.16 15.60 -7.70
CA THR A 154 -36.23 17.07 -7.73
C THR A 154 -37.28 17.55 -8.73
N THR A 155 -37.30 17.06 -9.97
CA THR A 155 -38.34 17.45 -10.94
C THR A 155 -39.75 17.09 -10.46
N SER A 156 -39.92 15.96 -9.75
CA SER A 156 -41.22 15.59 -9.16
C SER A 156 -41.64 16.48 -7.98
N LEU A 157 -40.70 17.13 -7.29
CA LEU A 157 -40.97 18.13 -6.26
C LEU A 157 -41.29 19.47 -6.91
N ASP A 158 -40.52 19.87 -7.93
CA ASP A 158 -40.76 21.09 -8.69
C ASP A 158 -42.17 21.07 -9.31
N GLU A 159 -42.55 20.01 -10.03
CA GLU A 159 -43.92 19.85 -10.55
C GLU A 159 -45.02 19.85 -9.46
N ARG A 160 -44.68 19.55 -8.19
CA ARG A 160 -45.64 19.61 -7.07
C ARG A 160 -45.74 21.03 -6.51
N MET A 161 -44.64 21.77 -6.44
CA MET A 161 -44.66 23.21 -6.11
C MET A 161 -45.42 24.00 -7.19
N ASP A 162 -45.13 23.74 -8.46
CA ASP A 162 -45.85 24.28 -9.64
C ASP A 162 -47.37 24.09 -9.53
N ARG A 163 -47.80 22.91 -9.10
CA ARG A 163 -49.23 22.58 -8.90
C ARG A 163 -49.81 23.30 -7.68
N ILE A 164 -49.07 23.40 -6.58
CA ILE A 164 -49.49 24.17 -5.40
C ILE A 164 -49.65 25.65 -5.74
N GLU A 165 -48.67 26.26 -6.39
CA GLU A 165 -48.70 27.65 -6.84
C GLU A 165 -49.90 27.92 -7.75
N LYS A 166 -50.14 27.08 -8.76
CA LYS A 166 -51.31 27.20 -9.64
C LYS A 166 -52.63 27.07 -8.89
N THR A 167 -52.72 26.21 -7.86
CA THR A 167 -53.93 26.17 -7.01
C THR A 167 -54.07 27.43 -6.16
N LEU A 168 -53.00 27.93 -5.54
CA LEU A 168 -53.02 29.16 -4.73
C LEU A 168 -53.42 30.38 -5.58
N GLN A 169 -52.91 30.49 -6.80
CA GLN A 169 -53.32 31.52 -7.75
C GLN A 169 -54.81 31.40 -8.10
N SER A 170 -55.33 30.20 -8.37
CA SER A 170 -56.77 30.04 -8.66
C SER A 170 -57.65 30.46 -7.48
N TYR A 171 -57.24 30.17 -6.23
CA TYR A 171 -57.93 30.63 -5.04
C TYR A 171 -57.85 32.16 -4.85
N SER A 172 -56.72 32.80 -5.15
CA SER A 172 -56.60 34.27 -5.04
C SER A 172 -57.42 34.98 -6.12
N GLU A 173 -57.41 34.48 -7.35
CA GLU A 173 -58.24 35.00 -8.44
C GLU A 173 -59.74 34.88 -8.14
N ASP A 174 -60.21 33.74 -7.62
CA ASP A 174 -61.63 33.57 -7.26
C ASP A 174 -62.02 34.39 -6.01
N GLY A 175 -61.08 34.59 -5.08
CA GLY A 175 -61.24 35.54 -3.98
C GLY A 175 -61.35 36.98 -4.47
N GLN A 176 -60.60 37.36 -5.51
CA GLN A 176 -60.64 38.70 -6.11
C GLN A 176 -61.93 38.91 -6.92
N LYS A 177 -62.30 37.99 -7.82
CA LYS A 177 -63.57 38.02 -8.58
C LYS A 177 -64.79 38.20 -7.68
N ARG A 178 -64.80 37.58 -6.48
CA ARG A 178 -65.87 37.73 -5.48
C ARG A 178 -65.88 39.11 -4.83
N GLN A 179 -64.71 39.70 -4.55
CA GLN A 179 -64.62 41.07 -4.04
C GLN A 179 -65.08 42.08 -5.10
N ASP A 180 -64.62 41.94 -6.34
CA ASP A 180 -65.01 42.81 -7.46
C ASP A 180 -66.54 42.75 -7.70
N ALA A 181 -67.12 41.55 -7.70
CA ALA A 181 -68.57 41.36 -7.83
C ALA A 181 -69.36 41.93 -6.63
N ALA A 182 -68.83 41.82 -5.41
CA ALA A 182 -69.45 42.43 -4.22
C ALA A 182 -69.39 43.97 -4.27
N ILE A 183 -68.27 44.54 -4.72
CA ILE A 183 -68.13 45.99 -4.95
C ILE A 183 -69.11 46.45 -6.04
N GLU A 184 -69.29 45.69 -7.11
CA GLU A 184 -70.27 46.00 -8.17
C GLU A 184 -71.72 45.93 -7.65
N GLN A 185 -72.04 44.96 -6.78
CA GLN A 185 -73.35 44.87 -6.11
C GLN A 185 -73.59 46.07 -5.18
N ILE A 186 -72.63 46.40 -4.30
CA ILE A 186 -72.70 47.57 -3.42
C ILE A 186 -72.90 48.85 -4.22
N ASN A 187 -72.21 49.03 -5.34
CA ASN A 187 -72.35 50.19 -6.21
C ASN A 187 -73.74 50.25 -6.89
N LYS A 188 -74.27 49.10 -7.35
CA LYS A 188 -75.63 49.00 -7.89
C LYS A 188 -76.68 49.36 -6.83
N ASP A 189 -76.59 48.78 -5.64
CA ASP A 189 -77.52 49.02 -4.54
C ASP A 189 -77.47 50.48 -4.05
N LEU A 190 -76.27 51.08 -3.98
CA LEU A 190 -76.09 52.50 -3.67
C LEU A 190 -76.76 53.39 -4.73
N SER A 191 -76.59 53.08 -6.02
CA SER A 191 -77.25 53.82 -7.12
C SER A 191 -78.77 53.64 -7.16
N ALA A 192 -79.28 52.51 -6.65
CA ALA A 192 -80.71 52.27 -6.49
C ALA A 192 -81.26 53.04 -5.28
N MET A 193 -80.51 53.09 -4.18
CA MET A 193 -80.83 53.88 -3.00
C MET A 193 -80.86 55.38 -3.31
N GLU A 194 -79.89 55.89 -4.08
CA GLU A 194 -79.86 57.28 -4.57
C GLU A 194 -81.14 57.62 -5.37
N LYS A 195 -81.53 56.76 -6.32
CA LYS A 195 -82.77 56.93 -7.10
C LYS A 195 -84.02 56.90 -6.22
N ASN A 196 -84.07 56.00 -5.24
CA ASN A 196 -85.20 55.90 -4.31
C ASN A 196 -85.29 57.14 -3.39
N LEU A 197 -84.15 57.65 -2.90
CA LEU A 197 -84.08 58.90 -2.14
C LEU A 197 -84.51 60.11 -2.98
N LEU A 198 -84.06 60.21 -4.23
CA LEU A 198 -84.48 61.26 -5.17
C LEU A 198 -85.97 61.19 -5.53
N THR A 199 -86.60 60.02 -5.44
CA THR A 199 -88.04 59.82 -5.71
C THR A 199 -88.91 59.98 -4.44
N GLY A 200 -88.31 59.91 -3.25
CA GLY A 200 -89.01 59.72 -1.97
C GLY A 200 -89.01 60.91 -1.02
N LEU A 201 -89.05 62.15 -1.51
CA LEU A 201 -88.87 63.36 -0.68
C LEU A 201 -90.19 64.08 -0.26
N PRO A 202 -90.71 63.83 0.96
CA PRO A 202 -91.44 64.80 1.77
C PRO A 202 -90.52 65.39 2.88
N ALA A 203 -90.93 66.49 3.51
CA ALA A 203 -90.02 67.37 4.25
C ALA A 203 -89.87 67.11 5.77
N VAL A 204 -88.61 66.89 6.18
CA VAL A 204 -87.89 67.46 7.36
C VAL A 204 -88.60 67.56 8.72
N LYS A 205 -88.06 66.83 9.72
CA LYS A 205 -87.67 67.28 11.09
C LYS A 205 -86.90 66.14 11.79
N LYS A 206 -85.84 66.31 12.61
CA LYS A 206 -85.49 67.24 13.72
C LYS A 206 -86.37 67.09 14.98
N GLU A 207 -85.85 67.10 16.21
CA GLU A 207 -84.43 67.09 16.67
C GLU A 207 -83.95 65.60 16.85
N ASP A 208 -83.26 65.02 17.85
CA ASP A 208 -82.61 65.45 19.12
C ASP A 208 -81.47 64.46 19.53
N ALA A 209 -80.89 64.63 20.73
CA ALA A 209 -79.72 63.94 21.33
C ALA A 209 -80.09 62.62 22.11
N ASP A 210 -79.22 61.91 22.88
CA ASP A 210 -77.92 62.22 23.50
C ASP A 210 -77.11 60.95 23.87
N LYS A 211 -75.83 61.15 24.22
CA LYS A 211 -74.91 60.39 25.10
C LYS A 211 -73.63 59.81 24.51
N GLU A 212 -72.57 60.25 25.18
CA GLU A 212 -71.14 60.10 24.92
C GLU A 212 -70.52 59.06 25.90
N LYS A 213 -69.25 58.68 25.66
CA LYS A 213 -68.26 58.03 26.56
C LYS A 213 -68.11 56.49 26.46
N ASP A 214 -66.92 55.89 26.19
CA ASP A 214 -65.55 56.01 26.78
C ASP A 214 -65.43 55.07 28.02
N THR A 215 -64.40 54.20 28.24
CA THR A 215 -63.21 53.83 27.44
C THR A 215 -62.55 52.50 27.91
N GLN A 216 -61.68 51.93 27.08
CA GLN A 216 -60.61 50.92 27.37
C GLN A 216 -60.80 49.86 28.48
N GLN A 217 -61.15 48.64 28.06
CA GLN A 217 -60.57 47.33 28.48
C GLN A 217 -60.90 46.37 27.31
N GLU A 218 -59.99 45.59 26.72
CA GLU A 218 -59.20 44.50 27.31
C GLU A 218 -57.82 44.37 26.61
N VAL A 219 -56.72 44.56 27.34
CA VAL A 219 -55.34 44.37 26.82
C VAL A 219 -54.54 43.43 27.75
N ASP A 220 -54.95 42.16 27.85
CA ASP A 220 -54.13 41.12 28.52
C ASP A 220 -54.29 39.68 27.98
N ASN A 221 -54.81 39.48 26.76
CA ASN A 221 -54.93 38.13 26.17
C ASN A 221 -53.80 37.78 25.17
N THR A 222 -53.34 38.74 24.37
CA THR A 222 -52.36 38.52 23.29
C THR A 222 -50.90 38.30 23.76
N ARG A 223 -50.64 38.27 25.07
CA ARG A 223 -49.31 37.95 25.63
C ARG A 223 -49.12 36.48 26.03
N LYS A 224 -50.18 35.67 26.07
CA LYS A 224 -50.09 34.23 26.41
C LYS A 224 -49.93 33.31 25.19
N GLU A 225 -50.67 33.52 24.10
CA GLU A 225 -50.48 32.73 22.87
C GLU A 225 -49.07 32.86 22.28
N LYS A 226 -48.50 34.08 22.27
CA LYS A 226 -47.12 34.32 21.78
C LYS A 226 -46.01 33.63 22.59
N LYS A 227 -46.36 32.92 23.68
CA LYS A 227 -45.46 32.00 24.40
C LYS A 227 -45.70 30.52 24.13
N MET A 228 -46.81 30.11 23.50
CA MET A 228 -47.08 28.70 23.18
C MET A 228 -46.72 28.33 21.75
N PHE A 229 -46.60 29.30 20.84
CA PHE A 229 -46.13 29.07 19.46
C PHE A 229 -44.60 29.18 19.27
N GLY A 230 -43.83 29.37 20.34
CA GLY A 230 -42.37 29.51 20.29
C GLY A 230 -41.57 28.21 20.47
N ASP A 231 -42.18 27.16 21.02
CA ASP A 231 -41.51 25.90 21.40
C ASP A 231 -41.86 24.73 20.45
N LEU A 232 -42.39 25.00 19.25
CA LEU A 232 -42.91 23.96 18.34
C LEU A 232 -42.45 24.04 16.87
N PHE A 233 -41.50 24.93 16.54
CA PHE A 233 -40.85 25.05 15.23
C PHE A 233 -39.37 25.42 15.38
#